data_AF-A0A2T7HG87-F1
#
_entry.id   AF-A0A2T7HG87-F1
#
_cell.length_a   1.000
_cell.length_b   1.000
_cell.length_c   1.000
_cell.angle_alpha   90.00
_cell.angle_beta   90.00
_cell.angle_gamma   90.00
#
_symmetry.space_group_name_H-M   'P 1'
#
loop_
_entity.id
_entity.type
_entity.pdbx_description
1 polymer ?
#
loop_
_entity_poly.entity_id
_entity_poly.type
_entity_poly.pdbx_seq_one_letter_code
_entity_poly.pdbx_strand_id
1 'polypeptide(L)' 'MSISLAGAIAAAVGLYVGWLDWKILKGLLQAAEAKNRQAGGDGGVPARYKTLLGVVIFVVPVIGFPVIGYWAASALVG' A
#
# COMPACT_ATOMS: atom_id res chain seq x y z
N MET A 1 28.26 5.25 1.47
CA MET A 1 26.96 5.76 0.99
C MET A 1 26.53 6.88 1.92
N SER A 2 26.46 8.12 1.44
CA SER A 2 25.83 9.21 2.19
C SER A 2 24.31 9.01 2.13
N ILE A 3 23.66 8.93 3.29
CA ILE A 3 22.19 8.90 3.35
C ILE A 3 21.70 10.29 2.97
N SER A 4 20.84 10.39 1.95
CA SER A 4 20.22 11.66 1.58
C SER A 4 19.18 12.04 2.63
N LEU A 5 19.35 13.19 3.28
CA LEU A 5 18.37 13.71 4.24
C LEU A 5 17.03 13.97 3.56
N ALA A 6 17.05 14.55 2.35
CA ALA A 6 15.85 14.77 1.55
C ALA A 6 15.19 13.43 1.16
N GLY A 7 15.99 12.45 0.76
CA GLY A 7 15.53 11.09 0.51
C GLY A 7 14.87 10.47 1.74
N ALA A 8 15.48 10.59 2.92
CA ALA A 8 14.95 10.03 4.17
C ALA A 8 13.61 10.66 4.58
N ILE A 9 13.48 11.99 4.43
CA ILE A 9 12.22 12.70 4.70
C ILE A 9 11.13 12.23 3.73
N ALA A 10 11.44 12.16 2.43
CA ALA A 10 10.48 11.69 1.44
C ALA A 10 10.10 10.21 1.65
N ALA A 11 11.04 9.37 2.10
CA ALA A 11 10.76 7.99 2.46
C ALA A 11 9.79 7.90 3.65
N ALA A 12 10.00 8.72 4.69
CA ALA A 12 9.12 8.77 5.85
C ALA A 12 7.71 9.24 5.49
N VAL A 13 7.59 10.27 4.65
CA VAL A 13 6.30 10.74 4.11
C VAL A 13 5.64 9.65 3.27
N GLY A 14 6.40 9.02 2.36
CA GLY A 14 5.92 7.91 1.54
C GLY A 14 5.42 6.73 2.36
N LEU A 15 6.06 6.44 3.50
CA LEU A 15 5.65 5.37 4.41
C LEU A 15 4.32 5.71 5.09
N TYR A 16 4.18 6.96 5.55
CA TYR A 16 2.95 7.43 6.18
C TYR A 16 1.77 7.39 5.20
N VAL A 17 1.97 7.88 3.97
CA VAL A 17 0.95 7.82 2.92
C VAL A 17 0.63 6.37 2.56
N GLY A 18 1.66 5.53 2.38
CA GLY A 18 1.47 4.12 2.05
C GLY A 18 0.70 3.35 3.13
N TRP A 19 0.89 3.70 4.40
CA TRP A 19 0.12 3.14 5.50
C TRP A 19 -1.36 3.57 5.48
N LEU A 20 -1.66 4.81 5.11
CA LEU A 20 -3.05 5.28 4.93
C LEU A 20 -3.73 4.54 3.78
N ASP A 21 -3.07 4.44 2.63
CA ASP A 21 -3.59 3.73 1.46
C ASP A 21 -3.84 2.26 1.74
N TRP A 22 -2.93 1.60 2.46
CA TRP A 22 -3.13 0.22 2.91
C TRP A 22 -4.42 0.06 3.73
N LYS A 23 -4.68 0.96 4.67
CA LYS A 23 -5.90 0.93 5.50
C LYS A 23 -7.16 1.10 4.65
N ILE A 24 -7.14 2.04 3.71
CA ILE A 24 -8.27 2.29 2.81
C ILE A 24 -8.54 1.06 1.94
N LEU A 25 -7.50 0.52 1.28
CA LEU A 25 -7.60 -0.65 0.42
C LEU A 25 -8.08 -1.89 1.18
N LYS A 26 -7.60 -2.09 2.41
CA LYS A 26 -8.06 -3.18 3.28
C LYS A 26 -9.55 -3.03 3.61
N GLY A 27 -10.01 -1.83 3.95
CA GLY A 27 -11.43 -1.55 4.20
C GLY A 27 -12.29 -1.79 2.96
N LEU A 28 -11.80 -1.38 1.78
CA LEU A 28 -12.48 -1.55 0.51
C LEU A 28 -12.63 -3.03 0.13
N LEU A 29 -11.58 -3.83 0.34
CA LEU A 29 -11.62 -5.28 0.13
C LEU A 29 -12.59 -5.99 1.08
N GLN A 30 -12.64 -5.58 2.35
CA GLN A 30 -13.60 -6.12 3.31
C GLN A 30 -15.04 -5.76 2.92
N ALA A 31 -15.29 -4.52 2.48
CA ALA A 31 -16.58 -4.09 2.00
C ALA A 31 -17.01 -4.85 0.74
N ALA A 32 -16.08 -5.10 -0.20
CA ALA A 32 -16.34 -5.87 -1.40
C ALA A 32 -16.64 -7.35 -1.10
N GLU A 33 -15.89 -7.97 -0.18
CA GLU A 33 -16.13 -9.35 0.30
C GLU A 33 -17.51 -9.45 0.97
N ALA A 34 -17.86 -8.50 1.84
CA ALA A 34 -19.16 -8.45 2.52
C ALA A 34 -20.32 -8.28 1.52
N LYS A 35 -20.19 -7.38 0.54
CA LYS A 35 -21.19 -7.17 -0.52
C LYS A 35 -21.41 -8.44 -1.35
N ASN A 36 -20.34 -9.15 -1.72
CA ASN A 36 -20.45 -10.41 -2.46
C ASN A 36 -21.11 -11.53 -1.65
N ARG A 37 -20.83 -11.59 -0.33
CA ARG A 37 -21.52 -12.53 0.57
C ARG A 37 -22.99 -12.22 0.75
N GLN A 38 -23.35 -10.94 0.88
CA GLN A 38 -24.74 -10.50 0.97
C GLN A 38 -25.54 -10.81 -0.30
N ALA A 39 -24.88 -10.82 -1.47
CA ALA A 39 -25.49 -11.23 -2.73
C ALA A 39 -25.64 -12.76 -2.89
N GLY A 40 -25.33 -13.55 -1.86
CA GLY A 40 -25.50 -15.01 -1.86
C GLY A 40 -24.33 -15.80 -2.46
N GLY A 41 -23.18 -15.17 -2.73
CA GLY A 41 -21.97 -15.84 -3.24
C GLY A 41 -20.90 -16.04 -2.16
N ASP A 42 -19.89 -16.87 -2.44
CA ASP A 42 -18.81 -17.24 -1.49
C ASP A 42 -17.81 -16.10 -1.13
N GLY A 43 -18.15 -14.83 -1.43
CA GLY A 43 -17.27 -13.67 -1.25
C GLY A 43 -16.41 -13.32 -2.47
N GLY A 44 -16.50 -14.10 -3.56
CA GLY A 44 -15.88 -13.81 -4.87
C GLY A 44 -14.35 -13.83 -4.89
N VAL A 45 -13.75 -13.21 -5.91
CA VAL A 45 -12.29 -13.05 -6.08
C VAL A 45 -11.58 -12.49 -4.83
N PRO A 46 -12.15 -11.51 -4.09
CA PRO A 46 -11.56 -11.02 -2.83
C PRO A 46 -11.41 -12.10 -1.76
N ALA A 47 -12.39 -13.00 -1.62
CA ALA A 47 -12.31 -14.11 -0.66
C ALA A 47 -11.32 -15.18 -1.13
N ARG A 48 -11.28 -15.48 -2.44
CA ARG A 48 -10.39 -16.50 -3.02
C ARG A 48 -8.91 -16.14 -2.93
N TYR A 49 -8.56 -14.87 -3.11
CA TYR A 49 -7.17 -14.39 -3.09
C TYR A 49 -6.87 -13.48 -1.89
N LYS A 50 -7.64 -13.59 -0.80
CA LYS A 50 -7.56 -12.71 0.37
C LYS A 50 -6.13 -12.49 0.89
N THR A 51 -5.36 -13.57 1.00
CA THR A 51 -3.97 -13.51 1.47
C THR A 51 -3.06 -12.81 0.46
N LEU A 52 -3.16 -13.17 -0.82
CA LEU A 52 -2.35 -12.56 -1.89
C LEU A 52 -2.66 -11.08 -2.07
N LEU A 53 -3.94 -10.72 -2.15
CA LEU A 53 -4.40 -9.33 -2.21
C LEU A 53 -3.96 -8.57 -0.96
N GLY A 54 -4.08 -9.17 0.22
CA GLY A 54 -3.61 -8.59 1.48
C GLY A 54 -2.10 -8.28 1.50
N VAL A 55 -1.29 -9.18 0.94
CA VAL A 55 0.16 -8.96 0.79
C VAL A 55 0.42 -7.85 -0.23
N VAL A 56 -0.24 -7.86 -1.38
CA VAL A 56 -0.04 -6.86 -2.44
C VAL A 56 -0.43 -5.45 -1.97
N ILE A 57 -1.62 -5.28 -1.39
CA ILE A 57 -2.09 -3.97 -0.89
C ILE A 57 -1.28 -3.46 0.29
N PHE A 58 -0.47 -4.31 0.93
CA PHE A 58 0.45 -3.89 1.98
C PHE A 58 1.81 -3.53 1.37
N VAL A 59 2.43 -4.48 0.67
CA VAL A 59 3.79 -4.35 0.13
C VAL A 59 3.90 -3.20 -0.86
N VAL A 60 2.96 -3.05 -1.78
CA VAL A 60 3.02 -2.02 -2.83
C VAL A 60 3.04 -0.61 -2.24
N PRO A 61 2.07 -0.20 -1.40
CA PRO A 61 2.10 1.15 -0.84
C PRO A 61 3.13 1.30 0.30
N VAL A 62 3.26 0.33 1.22
CA VAL A 62 4.14 0.46 2.40
C VAL A 62 5.62 0.34 2.07
N ILE A 63 6.00 -0.36 0.99
CA ILE A 63 7.41 -0.46 0.56
C ILE A 63 7.65 0.38 -0.70
N GLY A 64 6.73 0.34 -1.67
CA GLY A 64 6.89 1.05 -2.93
C GLY A 64 6.95 2.56 -2.76
N PHE A 65 6.03 3.16 -1.99
CA PHE A 65 6.01 4.62 -1.84
C PHE A 65 7.23 5.19 -1.11
N PRO A 66 7.73 4.60 -0.01
CA PRO A 66 8.99 5.04 0.59
C PRO A 66 10.18 4.94 -0.36
N VAL A 67 10.30 3.84 -1.10
CA VAL A 67 11.43 3.63 -2.02
C VAL A 67 11.40 4.64 -3.15
N ILE A 68 10.23 4.83 -3.77
CA ILE A 68 10.03 5.83 -4.83
C ILE A 68 10.28 7.24 -4.28
N GLY A 69 9.76 7.57 -3.10
CA GLY A 69 9.95 8.87 -2.45
C GLY A 69 11.43 9.14 -2.16
N TYR A 70 12.16 8.17 -1.62
CA TYR A 70 13.59 8.28 -1.36
C TYR A 70 14.37 8.56 -2.64
N TRP A 71 14.13 7.79 -3.71
CA TRP A 71 14.83 7.96 -4.98
C TRP A 71 14.48 9.28 -5.65
N ALA A 72 13.20 9.65 -5.69
CA ALA A 72 12.75 10.90 -6.29
C ALA A 72 13.38 12.11 -5.60
N ALA A 73 13.32 12.18 -4.27
CA ALA A 73 13.90 13.30 -3.53
C ALA A 73 15.44 13.31 -3.54
N SER A 74 16.08 12.13 -3.56
CA SER A 74 17.54 12.05 -3.71
C SER A 74 18.00 12.54 -5.08
N ALA A 75 17.24 12.26 -6.15
CA ALA A 75 17.55 12.72 -7.49
C ALA A 75 17.33 14.23 -7.71
N LEU A 76 16.51 14.88 -6.87
CA LEU A 76 16.25 16.32 -6.93
C LEU A 76 17.31 17.16 -6.20
N VAL A 77 18.02 16.54 -5.25
CA VAL A 77 19.01 17.22 -4.39
C VAL A 77 20.45 16.77 -4.71
N GLY A 78 20.60 15.71 -5.50
CA GLY A 78 21.87 15.14 -5.97
C GLY A 78 22.38 15.77 -7.25
#